data_AF-A0A4Q6BV40-F1
#
_entry.id   AF-A0A4Q6BV40-F1
#
_cell.length_a   1.000
_cell.length_b   1.000
_cell.length_c   1.000
_cell.angle_alpha   90.00
_cell.angle_beta   90.00
_cell.angle_gamma   90.00
#
_symmetry.space_group_name_H-M   'P 1'
#
loop_
_entity.id
_entity.type
_entity.pdbx_description
1 polymer ?
#
loop_
_entity_poly.entity_id
_entity_poly.type
_entity_poly.pdbx_seq_one_letter_code
_entity_poly.pdbx_strand_id
1 'polypeptide(L)'
;MTETKSSIVRAYGDRQGDGMVQMSFTLPISPSTLAKEAAKRFAEEHGLREPLVTTMEECAKGMSFFVVYGHSKHSVDTSTIEVSELDTPTMTREEMYALVKEKLHRPIVVVGACTGSDAHTVGIDAILNYKGISGDKGLESYKCFDAYNLGAQVENEELAERALALKADAVLISQVITQRNCHKENSLAFVDLAKRLGFRDKMLILLGGPRIDHKLGLELGFDAGFGPGTKPSDVASFLVSKLAV
;
A
#
# COMPACT_ATOMS: atom_id res chain seq x y z
N MET A 1 16.73 34.34 14.34
CA MET A 1 15.71 33.65 15.15
C MET A 1 15.15 32.55 14.28
N THR A 2 15.61 31.33 14.49
CA THR A 2 15.15 30.14 13.76
C THR A 2 13.77 29.77 14.29
N GLU A 3 12.73 29.99 13.48
CA GLU A 3 11.38 29.50 13.77
C GLU A 3 11.42 27.98 13.95
N THR A 4 11.18 27.53 15.17
CA THR A 4 10.97 26.12 15.46
C THR A 4 9.62 25.76 14.85
N LYS A 5 9.60 25.22 13.63
CA LYS A 5 8.40 24.68 13.00
C LYS A 5 7.80 23.64 13.97
N SER A 6 6.69 23.98 14.61
CA SER A 6 5.93 23.04 15.44
C SER A 6 5.47 21.90 14.53
N SER A 7 5.94 20.68 14.80
CA SER A 7 5.50 19.44 14.14
C SER A 7 4.08 19.01 14.55
N ILE A 8 3.50 19.69 15.55
CA ILE A 8 2.13 19.45 15.98
C ILE A 8 1.15 20.13 15.01
N VAL A 9 0.32 19.31 14.37
CA VAL A 9 -0.75 19.73 13.46
C VAL A 9 -2.12 19.51 14.10
N ARG A 10 -3.07 20.39 13.74
CA ARG A 10 -4.46 20.34 14.19
C ARG A 10 -5.39 20.72 13.04
N ALA A 11 -6.60 20.18 13.06
CA ALA A 11 -7.63 20.50 12.07
C ALA A 11 -7.93 22.01 12.03
N TYR A 12 -8.39 22.47 10.87
CA TYR A 12 -8.64 23.88 10.55
C TYR A 12 -10.01 24.03 9.87
N GLY A 13 -10.81 24.99 10.32
CA GLY A 13 -12.03 25.42 9.64
C GLY A 13 -11.97 26.87 9.17
N ASP A 14 -11.65 27.80 10.07
CA ASP A 14 -11.63 29.25 9.84
C ASP A 14 -10.35 29.92 10.35
N ARG A 15 -9.83 29.47 11.51
CA ARG A 15 -8.56 29.97 12.09
C ARG A 15 -7.57 28.85 12.28
N GLN A 16 -6.28 29.13 12.03
CA GLN A 16 -5.21 28.13 12.14
C GLN A 16 -5.24 27.45 13.52
N GLY A 17 -5.45 26.13 13.53
CA GLY A 17 -5.49 25.31 14.73
C GLY A 17 -6.77 25.42 15.57
N ASP A 18 -7.86 25.96 15.03
CA ASP A 18 -9.17 26.00 15.70
C ASP A 18 -9.74 24.60 16.00
N GLY A 19 -9.25 23.56 15.32
CA GLY A 19 -9.67 22.18 15.52
C GLY A 19 -11.04 21.86 14.93
N MET A 20 -11.59 22.72 14.08
CA MET A 20 -12.89 22.48 13.47
C MET A 20 -12.84 21.24 12.57
N VAL A 21 -13.75 20.31 12.78
CA VAL A 21 -13.89 19.08 11.98
C VAL A 21 -15.35 18.84 11.64
N GLN A 22 -15.58 18.21 10.49
CA GLN A 22 -16.89 17.73 10.07
C GLN A 22 -16.98 16.23 10.34
N MET A 23 -18.06 15.80 11.00
CA MET A 23 -18.41 14.40 11.17
C MET A 23 -19.79 14.15 10.56
N SER A 24 -19.89 13.15 9.70
CA SER A 24 -21.16 12.69 9.12
C SER A 24 -21.47 11.26 9.54
N PHE A 25 -22.74 11.00 9.85
CA PHE A 25 -23.19 9.69 10.34
C PHE A 25 -24.71 9.56 10.19
N THR A 26 -25.21 8.33 10.36
CA THR A 26 -26.65 8.03 10.29
C THR A 26 -27.10 7.41 11.62
N LEU A 27 -28.24 7.86 12.14
CA LEU A 27 -28.89 7.24 13.30
C LEU A 27 -30.25 6.64 12.90
N PRO A 28 -30.65 5.50 13.49
CA PRO A 28 -31.94 4.87 13.24
C PRO A 28 -33.08 5.58 13.99
N ILE A 29 -33.24 6.88 13.73
CA ILE A 29 -34.27 7.75 14.29
C ILE A 29 -34.79 8.63 13.15
N SER A 30 -36.12 8.82 13.04
CA SER A 30 -36.71 9.78 12.09
C SER A 30 -36.34 11.23 12.41
N PRO A 31 -36.29 12.12 11.40
CA PRO A 31 -35.92 13.52 11.62
C PRO A 31 -36.85 14.18 12.63
N SER A 32 -36.27 14.63 13.73
CA SER A 32 -36.99 15.23 14.84
C SER A 32 -36.04 16.04 15.72
N THR A 33 -36.59 16.86 16.62
CA THR A 33 -35.80 17.57 17.63
C THR A 33 -35.01 16.61 18.51
N LEU A 34 -35.59 15.45 18.84
CA LEU A 34 -34.91 14.36 19.55
C LEU A 34 -33.72 13.84 18.73
N ALA A 35 -33.89 13.62 17.43
CA ALA A 35 -32.83 13.11 16.57
C ALA A 35 -31.67 14.12 16.45
N LYS A 36 -31.96 15.43 16.40
CA LYS A 36 -30.96 16.50 16.43
C LYS A 36 -30.16 16.53 17.73
N GLU A 37 -30.82 16.39 18.88
CA GLU A 37 -30.15 16.32 20.18
C GLU A 37 -29.33 15.02 20.36
N ALA A 38 -29.85 13.89 19.87
CA ALA A 38 -29.13 12.62 19.86
C ALA A 38 -27.85 12.69 19.03
N ALA A 39 -27.91 13.29 17.84
CA ALA A 39 -26.75 13.53 16.99
C ALA A 39 -25.72 14.45 17.65
N LYS A 40 -26.17 15.48 18.37
CA LYS A 40 -25.28 16.37 19.13
C LYS A 40 -24.52 15.59 20.21
N ARG A 41 -25.22 14.82 21.04
CA ARG A 41 -24.59 14.03 22.12
C ARG A 41 -23.64 12.97 21.57
N PHE A 42 -24.02 12.31 20.48
CA PHE A 42 -23.16 11.35 19.79
C PHE A 42 -21.85 12.01 19.35
N ALA A 43 -21.91 13.24 18.82
CA ALA A 43 -20.72 14.02 18.47
C ALA A 43 -19.87 14.43 19.69
N GLU A 44 -20.50 14.79 20.82
CA GLU A 44 -19.79 15.09 22.07
C GLU A 44 -19.04 13.86 22.61
N GLU A 45 -19.65 12.67 22.55
CA GLU A 45 -19.02 11.41 22.97
C GLU A 45 -17.81 11.04 22.11
N HIS A 46 -17.80 11.44 20.83
CA HIS A 46 -16.64 11.30 19.94
C HIS A 46 -15.56 12.38 20.18
N GLY A 47 -15.74 13.23 21.20
CA GLY A 47 -14.75 14.20 21.64
C GLY A 47 -14.84 15.57 20.97
N LEU A 48 -15.91 15.84 20.20
CA LEU A 48 -16.15 17.16 19.62
C LEU A 48 -16.71 18.12 20.67
N ARG A 49 -16.08 19.29 20.79
CA ARG A 49 -16.61 20.39 21.60
C ARG A 49 -17.54 21.26 20.77
N GLU A 50 -18.59 21.74 21.41
CA GLU A 50 -19.60 22.64 20.81
C GLU A 50 -20.16 22.12 19.48
N PRO A 51 -20.64 20.85 19.40
CA PRO A 51 -21.12 20.32 18.13
C PRO A 51 -22.37 21.05 17.64
N LEU A 52 -22.32 21.43 16.37
CA LEU A 52 -23.36 22.09 15.61
C LEU A 52 -23.87 21.15 14.52
N VAL A 53 -25.11 20.69 14.65
CA VAL A 53 -25.79 19.92 13.61
C VAL A 53 -26.22 20.88 12.49
N THR A 54 -25.54 20.83 11.35
CA THR A 54 -25.83 21.68 10.19
C THR A 54 -26.84 21.06 9.25
N THR A 55 -26.82 19.73 9.12
CA THR A 55 -27.72 18.99 8.23
C THR A 55 -28.37 17.83 8.98
N MET A 56 -29.67 17.64 8.78
CA MET A 56 -30.44 16.48 9.22
C MET A 56 -31.45 16.14 8.12
N GLU A 57 -31.27 15.00 7.47
CA GLU A 57 -32.10 14.56 6.34
C GLU A 57 -32.56 13.11 6.54
N GLU A 58 -33.79 12.79 6.12
CA GLU A 58 -34.26 11.41 6.11
C GLU A 58 -33.56 10.65 4.98
N CYS A 59 -32.69 9.70 5.32
CA CYS A 59 -32.01 8.87 4.32
C CYS A 59 -32.75 7.56 4.03
N ALA A 60 -33.56 7.09 4.98
CA ALA A 60 -34.42 5.92 4.85
C ALA A 60 -35.54 6.00 5.90
N LYS A 61 -36.61 5.20 5.73
CA LYS A 61 -37.73 5.16 6.67
C LYS A 61 -37.23 4.87 8.09
N GLY A 62 -37.42 5.83 8.99
CA GLY A 62 -36.98 5.69 10.39
C GLY A 62 -35.49 5.96 10.62
N MET A 63 -34.77 6.53 9.65
CA MET A 63 -33.34 6.84 9.75
C MET A 63 -33.06 8.26 9.29
N SER A 64 -32.13 8.92 9.99
CA SER A 64 -31.68 10.28 9.66
C SER A 64 -30.18 10.31 9.45
N PHE A 65 -29.76 10.92 8.36
CA PHE A 65 -28.37 11.30 8.09
C PHE A 65 -28.08 12.68 8.68
N PHE A 66 -26.92 12.82 9.31
CA PHE A 66 -26.49 14.04 9.98
C PHE A 66 -25.14 14.50 9.45
N VAL A 67 -24.97 15.81 9.38
CA VAL A 67 -23.66 16.47 9.27
C VAL A 67 -23.51 17.38 10.48
N VAL A 68 -22.43 17.17 11.23
CA VAL A 68 -22.14 17.89 12.47
C VAL A 68 -20.74 18.47 12.38
N TYR A 69 -20.62 19.76 12.72
CA TYR A 69 -19.33 20.43 12.89
C TYR A 69 -19.02 20.57 14.37
N GLY A 70 -17.76 20.46 14.75
CA GLY A 70 -17.35 20.73 16.12
C GLY A 70 -15.84 20.84 16.26
N HIS A 71 -15.39 21.29 17.43
CA HIS A 71 -13.98 21.50 17.71
C HIS A 71 -13.35 20.25 18.33
N SER A 72 -12.48 19.59 17.58
CA SER A 72 -11.63 18.51 18.08
C SER A 72 -10.49 19.08 18.93
N LYS A 73 -10.33 18.56 20.15
CA LYS A 73 -9.18 18.86 21.03
C LYS A 73 -7.90 18.15 20.62
N HIS A 74 -7.98 17.22 19.67
CA HIS A 74 -6.87 16.37 19.30
C HIS A 74 -5.90 17.10 18.37
N SER A 75 -4.62 16.79 18.55
CA SER A 75 -3.53 17.23 17.69
C SER A 75 -2.63 16.04 17.39
N VAL A 76 -1.96 16.07 16.25
CA VAL A 76 -1.06 15.01 15.82
C VAL A 76 0.34 15.58 15.73
N ASP A 77 1.31 14.95 16.39
CA ASP A 77 2.72 15.30 16.24
C ASP A 77 3.31 14.54 15.06
N THR A 78 3.56 15.22 13.95
CA THR A 78 4.09 14.60 12.74
C THR A 78 5.50 14.06 12.91
N SER A 79 6.25 14.51 13.92
CA SER A 79 7.59 13.98 14.22
C SER A 79 7.56 12.55 14.76
N THR A 80 6.42 12.11 15.30
CA THR A 80 6.22 10.76 15.84
C THR A 80 5.68 9.78 14.80
N ILE A 81 5.34 10.27 13.60
CA ILE A 81 4.79 9.45 12.53
C ILE A 81 5.96 8.85 11.75
N GLU A 82 6.20 7.55 11.93
CA GLU A 82 7.05 6.80 11.02
C GLU A 82 6.28 6.49 9.74
N VAL A 83 6.56 7.26 8.69
CA VAL A 83 6.14 6.91 7.33
C VAL A 83 7.20 5.97 6.77
N SER A 84 6.83 4.70 6.63
CA SER A 84 7.67 3.69 5.98
C SER A 84 7.59 3.89 4.46
N GLU A 85 8.19 4.98 3.97
CA GLU A 85 8.37 5.19 2.54
C GLU A 85 9.50 4.27 2.07
N LEU A 86 9.29 3.61 0.94
CA LEU A 86 10.34 2.89 0.25
C LEU A 86 11.39 3.90 -0.22
N ASP A 87 12.53 3.98 0.47
CA ASP A 87 13.66 4.80 0.06
C ASP A 87 14.32 4.17 -1.17
N THR A 88 13.72 4.43 -2.33
CA THR A 88 14.17 3.94 -3.61
C THR A 88 14.73 5.12 -4.41
N PRO A 89 16.02 5.10 -4.78
CA PRO A 89 16.57 6.16 -5.60
C PRO A 89 15.84 6.20 -6.94
N THR A 90 15.34 7.37 -7.31
CA THR A 90 14.75 7.56 -8.65
C THR A 90 15.85 7.45 -9.69
N MET A 91 15.87 6.35 -10.44
CA MET A 91 16.81 6.13 -11.53
C MET A 91 16.10 6.20 -12.88
N THR A 92 16.78 6.75 -13.87
CA THR A 92 16.35 6.64 -15.27
C THR A 92 16.62 5.22 -15.79
N ARG A 93 15.93 4.85 -16.87
CA ARG A 93 16.10 3.51 -17.49
C ARG A 93 17.53 3.28 -18.00
N GLU A 94 18.19 4.35 -18.44
CA GLU A 94 19.56 4.32 -18.96
C GLU A 94 20.58 4.14 -17.83
N GLU A 95 20.39 4.84 -16.71
CA GLU A 95 21.19 4.67 -15.49
C GLU A 95 21.05 3.25 -14.93
N MET A 96 19.82 2.73 -14.83
CA MET A 96 19.57 1.36 -14.41
C MET A 96 20.30 0.35 -15.31
N TYR A 97 20.22 0.53 -16.63
CA TYR A 97 20.88 -0.37 -17.57
C TYR A 97 22.40 -0.31 -17.46
N ALA A 98 22.98 0.89 -17.36
CA ALA A 98 24.41 1.09 -17.21
C ALA A 98 24.93 0.41 -15.92
N LEU A 99 24.22 0.62 -14.80
CA LEU A 99 24.60 0.08 -13.50
C LEU A 99 24.54 -1.46 -13.48
N VAL A 100 23.45 -2.05 -13.98
CA VAL A 100 23.32 -3.52 -14.06
C VAL A 100 24.38 -4.11 -14.98
N LYS A 101 24.69 -3.44 -16.10
CA LYS A 101 25.72 -3.89 -17.03
C LYS A 101 27.13 -3.83 -16.41
N GLU A 102 27.44 -2.78 -15.64
CA GLU A 102 28.73 -2.61 -14.98
C GLU A 102 28.93 -3.56 -13.79
N LYS A 103 27.87 -3.80 -13.01
CA LYS A 103 27.97 -4.53 -11.74
C LYS A 103 27.66 -6.02 -11.90
N LEU A 104 26.52 -6.36 -12.50
CA LEU A 104 26.07 -7.76 -12.62
C LEU A 104 26.56 -8.43 -13.90
N HIS A 105 26.84 -7.65 -14.96
CA HIS A 105 27.24 -8.15 -16.29
C HIS A 105 26.21 -9.09 -16.96
N ARG A 106 25.00 -9.20 -16.40
CA ARG A 106 23.87 -9.96 -16.93
C ARG A 106 22.55 -9.29 -16.54
N PRO A 107 21.44 -9.56 -17.26
CA PRO A 107 20.11 -9.12 -16.84
C PRO A 107 19.72 -9.71 -15.48
N ILE A 108 18.91 -8.96 -14.74
CA ILE A 108 18.25 -9.38 -13.51
C ILE A 108 17.05 -10.25 -13.91
N VAL A 109 17.01 -11.48 -13.41
CA VAL A 109 15.92 -12.41 -13.69
C VAL A 109 14.84 -12.23 -12.64
N VAL A 110 13.62 -11.92 -13.08
CA VAL A 110 12.48 -11.64 -12.20
C VAL A 110 11.33 -12.57 -12.54
N VAL A 111 10.77 -13.23 -11.53
CA VAL A 111 9.60 -14.10 -11.70
C VAL A 111 8.46 -13.54 -10.85
N GLY A 112 7.27 -13.36 -11.42
CA GLY A 112 6.13 -12.88 -10.65
C GLY A 112 4.82 -13.59 -10.98
N ALA A 113 3.92 -13.58 -9.99
CA ALA A 113 2.62 -14.21 -10.07
C ALA A 113 1.64 -13.63 -9.05
N CYS A 114 0.34 -13.80 -9.31
CA CYS A 114 -0.66 -13.78 -8.25
C CYS A 114 -0.78 -15.19 -7.65
N THR A 115 -0.47 -15.33 -6.36
CA THR A 115 -0.39 -16.66 -5.72
C THR A 115 -1.67 -17.05 -4.97
N GLY A 116 -1.83 -18.36 -4.76
CA GLY A 116 -2.98 -18.95 -4.07
C GLY A 116 -4.24 -18.91 -4.93
N SER A 117 -5.40 -18.60 -4.35
CA SER A 117 -6.67 -18.58 -5.09
C SER A 117 -6.94 -17.27 -5.85
N ASP A 118 -5.98 -16.34 -5.90
CA ASP A 118 -6.19 -14.99 -6.43
C ASP A 118 -6.07 -14.93 -7.97
N ALA A 119 -7.15 -14.52 -8.63
CA ALA A 119 -7.23 -14.39 -10.08
C ALA A 119 -6.95 -12.96 -10.61
N HIS A 120 -6.66 -11.99 -9.74
CA HIS A 120 -6.56 -10.58 -10.12
C HIS A 120 -5.16 -10.20 -10.62
N THR A 121 -4.89 -10.42 -11.91
CA THR A 121 -3.55 -10.17 -12.50
C THR A 121 -3.23 -8.73 -12.84
N VAL A 122 -4.23 -7.83 -12.91
CA VAL A 122 -4.05 -6.46 -13.42
C VAL A 122 -2.89 -5.71 -12.74
N GLY A 123 -2.70 -5.92 -11.43
CA GLY A 123 -1.60 -5.31 -10.68
C GLY A 123 -0.23 -5.84 -11.09
N ILE A 124 -0.05 -7.16 -11.13
CA ILE A 124 1.25 -7.77 -11.51
C ILE A 124 1.54 -7.56 -13.00
N ASP A 125 0.52 -7.64 -13.86
CA ASP A 125 0.62 -7.34 -15.29
C ASP A 125 1.06 -5.91 -15.54
N ALA A 126 0.57 -4.95 -14.74
CA ALA A 126 1.00 -3.56 -14.81
C ALA A 126 2.48 -3.37 -14.47
N ILE A 127 3.07 -4.24 -13.63
CA ILE A 127 4.48 -4.16 -13.26
C ILE A 127 5.36 -4.92 -14.27
N LEU A 128 4.98 -6.13 -14.68
CA LEU A 128 5.81 -6.97 -15.53
C LEU A 128 5.63 -6.67 -17.02
N ASN A 129 4.39 -6.60 -17.51
CA ASN A 129 4.13 -6.64 -18.94
C ASN A 129 4.58 -5.36 -19.65
N TYR A 130 5.02 -5.48 -20.90
CA TYR A 130 5.59 -4.38 -21.69
C TYR A 130 4.78 -3.06 -21.68
N LYS A 131 3.44 -3.14 -21.66
CA LYS A 131 2.54 -1.97 -21.65
C LYS A 131 2.70 -1.10 -20.40
N GLY A 132 2.89 -1.75 -19.25
CA GLY A 132 2.90 -1.11 -17.94
C GLY A 132 1.62 -0.33 -17.58
N ILE A 133 1.76 0.74 -16.81
CA ILE A 133 0.65 1.55 -16.27
C ILE A 133 0.98 3.05 -16.26
N SER A 134 -0.01 3.89 -16.57
CA SER A 134 0.10 5.36 -16.50
C SER A 134 1.30 5.95 -17.28
N GLY A 135 1.64 5.34 -18.42
CA GLY A 135 2.75 5.78 -19.28
C GLY A 135 4.13 5.27 -18.85
N ASP A 136 4.24 4.59 -17.71
CA ASP A 136 5.44 3.86 -17.31
C ASP A 136 5.34 2.42 -17.80
N LYS A 137 6.36 1.95 -18.52
CA LYS A 137 6.36 0.62 -19.14
C LYS A 137 6.79 -0.44 -18.14
N GLY A 138 6.25 -1.65 -18.24
CA GLY A 138 6.61 -2.76 -17.33
C GLY A 138 8.05 -3.26 -17.49
N LEU A 139 8.48 -4.11 -16.57
CA LEU A 139 9.86 -4.64 -16.49
C LEU A 139 10.31 -5.35 -17.77
N GLU A 140 9.42 -6.03 -18.50
CA GLU A 140 9.72 -6.63 -19.82
C GLU A 140 10.28 -5.62 -20.84
N SER A 141 9.97 -4.34 -20.70
CA SER A 141 10.48 -3.31 -21.59
C SER A 141 11.93 -2.90 -21.30
N TYR A 142 12.45 -3.22 -20.12
CA TYR A 142 13.77 -2.80 -19.66
C TYR A 142 14.83 -3.80 -20.10
N LYS A 143 15.90 -3.30 -20.75
CA LYS A 143 16.99 -4.15 -21.26
C LYS A 143 17.80 -4.86 -20.16
N CYS A 144 17.72 -4.38 -18.93
CA CYS A 144 18.41 -4.94 -17.77
C CYS A 144 17.60 -6.02 -17.04
N PHE A 145 16.38 -6.33 -17.48
CA PHE A 145 15.52 -7.33 -16.85
C PHE A 145 15.16 -8.45 -17.81
N ASP A 146 15.06 -9.66 -17.26
CA ASP A 146 14.42 -10.81 -17.88
C ASP A 146 13.22 -11.20 -17.01
N ALA A 147 12.02 -10.76 -17.41
CA ALA A 147 10.81 -10.82 -16.58
C ALA A 147 9.89 -11.97 -17.03
N TYR A 148 9.49 -12.80 -16.08
CA TYR A 148 8.60 -13.94 -16.29
C TYR A 148 7.33 -13.76 -15.46
N ASN A 149 6.21 -13.56 -16.13
CA ASN A 149 4.90 -13.50 -15.50
C ASN A 149 4.20 -14.86 -15.59
N LEU A 150 3.95 -15.50 -14.45
CA LEU A 150 3.26 -16.80 -14.38
C LEU A 150 1.73 -16.65 -14.33
N GLY A 151 1.23 -15.41 -14.27
CA GLY A 151 -0.21 -15.12 -14.29
C GLY A 151 -0.85 -15.26 -12.91
N ALA A 152 -2.06 -15.83 -12.90
CA ALA A 152 -2.94 -15.89 -11.74
C ALA A 152 -3.06 -17.29 -11.18
N GLN A 153 -3.49 -17.37 -9.92
CA GLN A 153 -3.79 -18.60 -9.22
C GLN A 153 -2.63 -19.61 -9.19
N VAL A 154 -1.41 -19.09 -9.01
CA VAL A 154 -0.19 -19.92 -8.98
C VAL A 154 0.07 -20.38 -7.55
N GLU A 155 0.28 -21.68 -7.36
CA GLU A 155 0.64 -22.21 -6.04
C GLU A 155 2.04 -21.76 -5.62
N ASN A 156 2.26 -21.61 -4.31
CA ASN A 156 3.54 -21.12 -3.79
C ASN A 156 4.71 -22.04 -4.17
N GLU A 157 4.48 -23.36 -4.14
CA GLU A 157 5.41 -24.39 -4.58
C GLU A 157 5.78 -24.23 -6.05
N GLU A 158 4.80 -24.02 -6.93
CA GLU A 158 5.01 -23.83 -8.36
C GLU A 158 5.84 -22.57 -8.64
N LEU A 159 5.49 -21.45 -7.99
CA LEU A 159 6.26 -20.21 -8.10
C LEU A 159 7.71 -20.40 -7.63
N ALA A 160 7.92 -21.09 -6.50
CA ALA A 160 9.25 -21.34 -5.95
C ALA A 160 10.08 -22.26 -6.87
N GLU A 161 9.50 -23.35 -7.38
CA GLU A 161 10.14 -24.26 -8.33
C GLU A 161 10.57 -23.52 -9.60
N ARG A 162 9.68 -22.67 -10.14
CA ARG A 162 9.96 -21.89 -11.34
C ARG A 162 11.06 -20.85 -11.10
N ALA A 163 11.03 -20.17 -9.96
CA ALA A 163 12.07 -19.20 -9.57
C ALA A 163 13.44 -19.87 -9.42
N LEU A 164 13.51 -21.05 -8.81
CA LEU A 164 14.75 -21.83 -8.67
C LEU A 164 15.26 -22.34 -10.03
N ALA A 165 14.38 -22.85 -10.88
CA ALA A 165 14.74 -23.34 -12.20
C ALA A 165 15.32 -22.24 -13.11
N LEU A 166 14.74 -21.04 -13.04
CA LEU A 166 15.20 -19.86 -13.79
C LEU A 166 16.37 -19.14 -13.11
N LYS A 167 16.78 -19.56 -11.91
CA LYS A 167 17.77 -18.87 -11.07
C LYS A 167 17.43 -17.39 -10.90
N ALA A 168 16.17 -17.13 -10.55
CA ALA A 168 15.65 -15.79 -10.36
C ALA A 168 16.49 -15.02 -9.32
N ASP A 169 16.71 -13.74 -9.58
CA ASP A 169 17.30 -12.81 -8.61
C ASP A 169 16.20 -12.20 -7.72
N ALA A 170 14.97 -12.14 -8.24
CA ALA A 170 13.82 -11.64 -7.49
C ALA A 170 12.50 -12.37 -7.82
N VAL A 171 11.63 -12.44 -6.81
CA VAL A 171 10.26 -12.94 -6.90
C VAL A 171 9.27 -11.85 -6.52
N LEU A 172 8.29 -11.59 -7.37
CA LEU A 172 7.20 -10.63 -7.16
C LEU A 172 5.88 -11.36 -6.92
N ILE A 173 5.31 -11.22 -5.73
CA ILE A 173 4.03 -11.83 -5.36
C ILE A 173 2.96 -10.75 -5.29
N SER A 174 1.87 -10.94 -6.02
CA SER A 174 0.70 -10.06 -5.95
C SER A 174 -0.45 -10.71 -5.18
N GLN A 175 -1.04 -9.97 -4.24
CA GLN A 175 -2.21 -10.38 -3.44
C GLN A 175 -3.25 -9.25 -3.40
N VAL A 176 -4.44 -9.52 -3.93
CA VAL A 176 -5.56 -8.59 -4.00
C VAL A 176 -6.66 -8.98 -3.02
N ILE A 177 -6.97 -10.27 -2.90
CA ILE A 177 -8.02 -10.77 -2.01
C ILE A 177 -7.53 -10.73 -0.57
N THR A 178 -8.27 -10.00 0.29
CA THR A 178 -7.89 -9.78 1.69
C THR A 178 -8.87 -10.38 2.70
N GLN A 179 -9.90 -11.08 2.23
CA GLN A 179 -10.93 -11.67 3.08
C GLN A 179 -10.32 -12.64 4.08
N ARG A 180 -10.71 -12.53 5.35
CA ARG A 180 -10.21 -13.38 6.45
C ARG A 180 -8.67 -13.44 6.54
N ASN A 181 -7.97 -12.39 6.10
CA ASN A 181 -6.51 -12.33 6.09
C ASN A 181 -5.79 -13.37 5.19
N CYS A 182 -6.47 -13.94 4.20
CA CYS A 182 -5.88 -14.96 3.32
C CYS A 182 -4.56 -14.50 2.65
N HIS A 183 -4.48 -13.24 2.21
CA HIS A 183 -3.23 -12.62 1.71
C HIS A 183 -2.05 -12.78 2.67
N LYS A 184 -2.23 -12.55 3.98
CA LYS A 184 -1.14 -12.64 4.96
C LYS A 184 -0.71 -14.08 5.19
N GLU A 185 -1.68 -14.99 5.33
CA GLU A 185 -1.42 -16.41 5.54
C GLU A 185 -0.67 -17.01 4.35
N ASN A 186 -1.13 -16.71 3.13
CA ASN A 186 -0.49 -17.16 1.90
C ASN A 186 0.92 -16.57 1.72
N SER A 187 1.10 -15.27 1.99
CA SER A 187 2.39 -14.61 1.95
C SER A 187 3.39 -15.19 2.96
N LEU A 188 2.96 -15.47 4.19
CA LEU A 188 3.80 -16.14 5.19
C LEU A 188 4.17 -17.55 4.77
N ALA A 189 3.22 -18.30 4.20
CA ALA A 189 3.49 -19.64 3.69
C ALA A 189 4.59 -19.64 2.62
N PHE A 190 4.60 -18.66 1.71
CA PHE A 190 5.68 -18.51 0.73
C PHE A 190 7.03 -18.19 1.39
N VAL A 191 7.07 -17.28 2.37
CA VAL A 191 8.32 -16.95 3.08
C VAL A 191 8.87 -18.15 3.84
N ASP A 192 8.01 -18.94 4.49
CA ASP A 192 8.40 -20.15 5.19
C ASP A 192 8.87 -21.25 4.22
N LEU A 193 8.24 -21.34 3.04
CA LEU A 193 8.71 -22.20 1.95
C LEU A 193 10.11 -21.77 1.47
N ALA A 194 10.34 -20.46 1.28
CA ALA A 194 11.63 -19.92 0.86
C ALA A 194 12.75 -20.19 1.87
N LYS A 195 12.43 -20.12 3.18
CA LYS A 195 13.36 -20.51 4.25
C LYS A 195 13.65 -22.01 4.21
N ARG A 196 12.62 -22.84 4.08
CA ARG A 196 12.72 -24.31 4.04
C ARG A 196 13.55 -24.80 2.86
N LEU A 197 13.38 -24.17 1.70
CA LEU A 197 14.14 -24.46 0.47
C LEU A 197 15.49 -23.74 0.41
N GLY A 198 15.80 -22.89 1.40
CA GLY A 198 17.11 -22.25 1.54
C GLY A 198 17.45 -21.21 0.48
N PHE A 199 16.44 -20.52 -0.06
CA PHE A 199 16.62 -19.42 -1.00
C PHE A 199 16.14 -18.06 -0.49
N ARG A 200 15.55 -17.97 0.72
CA ARG A 200 15.08 -16.69 1.30
C ARG A 200 16.16 -15.60 1.29
N ASP A 201 17.40 -15.93 1.62
CA ASP A 201 18.51 -14.96 1.67
C ASP A 201 19.29 -14.84 0.34
N LYS A 202 18.85 -15.55 -0.71
CA LYS A 202 19.52 -15.60 -2.01
C LYS A 202 18.77 -14.83 -3.10
N MET A 203 17.49 -14.52 -2.88
CA MET A 203 16.62 -13.84 -3.82
C MET A 203 15.89 -12.73 -3.10
N LEU A 204 15.61 -11.63 -3.80
CA LEU A 204 14.68 -10.64 -3.28
C LEU A 204 13.25 -11.15 -3.42
N ILE A 205 12.44 -10.99 -2.39
CA ILE A 205 11.02 -11.36 -2.39
C ILE A 205 10.20 -10.12 -2.07
N LEU A 206 9.39 -9.71 -3.04
CA LEU A 206 8.60 -8.48 -2.98
C LEU A 206 7.10 -8.83 -2.95
N LEU A 207 6.34 -8.13 -2.12
CA LEU A 207 4.90 -8.29 -1.99
C LEU A 207 4.18 -7.07 -2.55
N GLY A 208 3.15 -7.27 -3.36
CA GLY A 208 2.35 -6.19 -3.94
C GLY A 208 0.85 -6.41 -3.76
N GLY A 209 0.09 -5.33 -3.56
CA GLY A 209 -1.37 -5.43 -3.49
C GLY A 209 -2.07 -4.15 -3.04
N PRO A 210 -3.39 -4.05 -3.22
CA PRO A 210 -4.15 -2.85 -2.89
C PRO A 210 -4.23 -2.55 -1.39
N ARG A 211 -3.99 -3.55 -0.53
CA ARG A 211 -3.93 -3.40 0.93
C ARG A 211 -2.56 -3.77 1.51
N ILE A 212 -1.54 -3.73 0.67
CA ILE A 212 -0.15 -3.97 1.07
C ILE A 212 0.55 -2.62 1.15
N ASP A 213 1.25 -2.38 2.24
CA ASP A 213 2.21 -1.28 2.37
C ASP A 213 3.60 -1.85 2.66
N HIS A 214 4.62 -0.99 2.63
CA HIS A 214 6.00 -1.42 2.84
C HIS A 214 6.18 -2.09 4.21
N LYS A 215 5.58 -1.50 5.25
CA LYS A 215 5.63 -1.99 6.63
C LYS A 215 5.07 -3.41 6.75
N LEU A 216 3.88 -3.68 6.21
CA LEU A 216 3.29 -5.01 6.22
C LEU A 216 4.16 -6.02 5.46
N GLY A 217 4.76 -5.62 4.34
CA GLY A 217 5.72 -6.47 3.63
C GLY A 217 6.88 -6.91 4.53
N LEU A 218 7.52 -5.96 5.22
CA LEU A 218 8.61 -6.24 6.15
C LEU A 218 8.17 -7.13 7.32
N GLU A 219 7.00 -6.85 7.91
CA GLU A 219 6.44 -7.64 9.02
C GLU A 219 6.21 -9.12 8.64
N LEU A 220 5.81 -9.37 7.38
CA LEU A 220 5.60 -10.73 6.86
C LEU A 220 6.89 -11.41 6.41
N GLY A 221 8.04 -10.72 6.48
CA GLY A 221 9.34 -11.26 6.13
C GLY A 221 9.70 -11.14 4.65
N PHE A 222 9.09 -10.20 3.91
CA PHE A 222 9.48 -9.80 2.56
C PHE A 222 10.54 -8.69 2.62
N ASP A 223 11.21 -8.43 1.50
CA ASP A 223 12.22 -7.36 1.41
C ASP A 223 11.58 -6.00 1.13
N ALA A 224 10.39 -5.98 0.51
CA ALA A 224 9.55 -4.80 0.39
C ALA A 224 8.08 -5.13 0.13
N GLY A 225 7.19 -4.26 0.59
CA GLY A 225 5.77 -4.20 0.21
C GLY A 225 5.46 -3.01 -0.70
N PHE A 226 4.63 -3.23 -1.73
CA PHE A 226 4.20 -2.23 -2.71
C PHE A 226 2.67 -2.10 -2.75
N GLY A 227 2.19 -0.86 -2.59
CA GLY A 227 0.77 -0.54 -2.50
C GLY A 227 0.14 0.02 -3.78
N PRO A 228 -1.11 0.51 -3.70
CA PRO A 228 -1.76 1.21 -4.80
C PRO A 228 -0.91 2.38 -5.33
N GLY A 229 -0.87 2.55 -6.65
CA GLY A 229 -0.14 3.65 -7.29
C GLY A 229 1.34 3.37 -7.57
N THR A 230 1.86 2.23 -7.11
CA THR A 230 3.22 1.76 -7.46
C THR A 230 3.37 1.66 -8.97
N LYS A 231 4.49 2.19 -9.49
CA LYS A 231 4.84 2.12 -10.91
C LYS A 231 5.93 1.08 -11.17
N PRO A 232 6.06 0.59 -12.41
CA PRO A 232 7.16 -0.28 -12.82
C PRO A 232 8.54 0.29 -12.51
N SER A 233 8.76 1.60 -12.73
CA SER A 233 10.05 2.24 -12.45
C SER A 233 10.41 2.23 -10.97
N ASP A 234 9.43 2.30 -10.06
CA ASP A 234 9.66 2.21 -8.62
C ASP A 234 10.21 0.81 -8.26
N VAL A 235 9.54 -0.23 -8.77
CA VAL A 235 9.96 -1.63 -8.56
C VAL A 235 11.31 -1.90 -9.22
N ALA A 236 11.52 -1.41 -10.44
CA ALA A 236 12.78 -1.57 -11.17
C ALA A 236 13.96 -0.92 -10.43
N SER A 237 13.77 0.33 -9.98
CA SER A 237 14.80 1.06 -9.25
C SER A 237 15.13 0.39 -7.92
N PHE A 238 14.13 -0.14 -7.22
CA PHE A 238 14.35 -0.89 -5.98
C PHE A 238 15.19 -2.13 -6.23
N LEU A 239 14.80 -2.97 -7.21
CA LEU A 239 15.53 -4.19 -7.56
C LEU A 239 16.97 -3.91 -7.96
N VAL A 240 17.19 -2.93 -8.84
CA VAL A 240 18.53 -2.52 -9.26
C VAL A 240 19.35 -2.01 -8.07
N SER A 241 18.78 -1.15 -7.21
CA SER A 241 19.48 -0.59 -6.06
C SER A 241 19.91 -1.64 -5.03
N LYS A 242 19.23 -2.78 -4.96
CA LYS A 242 19.53 -3.85 -4.00
C LYS A 242 20.45 -4.92 -4.58
N LEU A 243 20.37 -5.18 -5.89
CA LEU A 243 21.14 -6.24 -6.55
C LEU A 243 22.44 -5.73 -7.19
N ALA A 244 22.50 -4.45 -7.59
CA ALA A 244 23.61 -3.85 -8.33
C ALA A 244 24.47 -2.89 -7.49
N VAL A 245 24.81 -3.31 -6.26
CA VAL A 245 25.70 -2.57 -5.34
C VAL A 245 27.12 -3.11 -5.42
#